data_AF-A0AAV4FAF2-F1
#
_entry.id   AF-A0AAV4FAF2-F1
#
_cell.length_a   1.000
_cell.length_b   1.000
_cell.length_c   1.000
_cell.angle_alpha   90.00
_cell.angle_beta   90.00
_cell.angle_gamma   90.00
#
_symmetry.space_group_name_H-M   'P 1'
#
loop_
_entity.id
_entity.type
_entity.pdbx_description
1 polymer ?
#
loop_
_entity_poly.entity_id
_entity_poly.type
_entity_poly.pdbx_seq_one_letter_code
_entity_poly.pdbx_strand_id
1 'polypeptide(L)'
;MRVGRALYRRANRPWTTTRNCSKSSGLAARQLRLCRDNLELMPTVVHSALVGMETCQNQFKDRRWNCSSVLGVPNLNNDLIRGTREQAYVYGISSAALVHSVSRACSIGVTAKCSCGPLPNWEPEEEFKHSEIISFAQWGGCGDDVKFGISFGLQFTDATLINKKGKVKLSKKALMNKHNFQVGRE
;
A
#
# COMPACT_ATOMS: atom_id res chain seq x y z
N MET A 1 0.17 -7.78 1.58
CA MET A 1 1.61 -7.41 1.53
C MET A 1 2.39 -8.41 2.39
N ARG A 2 3.50 -9.00 1.94
CA ARG A 2 4.28 -10.02 2.70
C ARG A 2 5.48 -9.42 3.44
N VAL A 3 5.30 -8.18 3.85
CA VAL A 3 6.39 -7.33 4.30
C VAL A 3 6.32 -7.32 5.82
N GLY A 4 7.11 -8.18 6.46
CA GLY A 4 7.03 -8.51 7.89
C GLY A 4 8.15 -7.97 8.74
N ARG A 5 8.30 -8.50 9.97
CA ARG A 5 9.39 -8.22 10.94
C ARG A 5 10.81 -8.21 10.35
N ALA A 6 11.01 -8.86 9.20
CA ALA A 6 12.23 -8.76 8.40
C ALA A 6 12.57 -7.31 7.98
N LEU A 7 11.58 -6.40 7.94
CA LEU A 7 11.78 -4.97 7.75
C LEU A 7 12.11 -4.21 9.03
N TYR A 8 11.59 -4.58 10.21
CA TYR A 8 11.98 -3.87 11.43
C TYR A 8 13.50 -3.98 11.69
N ARG A 9 14.09 -5.14 11.38
CA ARG A 9 15.56 -5.33 11.42
C ARG A 9 16.32 -4.76 10.20
N ARG A 10 15.62 -4.25 9.17
CA ARG A 10 16.19 -3.83 7.88
C ARG A 10 15.59 -2.51 7.35
N ALA A 11 14.91 -1.73 8.17
CA ALA A 11 14.30 -0.45 7.78
C ALA A 11 15.38 0.52 7.28
N ASN A 12 16.61 0.36 7.77
CA ASN A 12 17.80 1.11 7.37
C ASN A 12 18.59 0.47 6.22
N ARG A 13 18.04 -0.53 5.51
CA ARG A 13 18.76 -1.12 4.37
C ARG A 13 18.69 -0.16 3.18
N PRO A 14 19.82 0.29 2.63
CA PRO A 14 19.80 1.12 1.44
C PRO A 14 19.23 0.32 0.26
N TRP A 15 18.28 0.89 -0.47
CA TRP A 15 17.70 0.34 -1.70
C TRP A 15 18.43 0.90 -2.92
N THR A 16 19.76 0.84 -2.91
CA THR A 16 20.61 1.44 -3.96
C THR A 16 20.95 0.47 -5.08
N THR A 17 20.82 -0.84 -4.86
CA THR A 17 21.12 -1.86 -5.87
C THR A 17 20.01 -2.92 -5.96
N THR A 18 19.85 -3.49 -7.15
CA THR A 18 18.93 -4.61 -7.41
C THR A 18 19.23 -5.84 -6.54
N ARG A 19 20.45 -5.97 -6.00
CA ARG A 19 20.82 -7.01 -5.03
C ARG A 19 20.06 -6.86 -3.69
N ASN A 20 19.54 -5.68 -3.38
CA ASN A 20 18.69 -5.46 -2.20
C ASN A 20 17.30 -6.12 -2.35
N CYS A 21 16.84 -6.32 -3.57
CA CYS A 21 15.61 -7.04 -3.90
C CYS A 21 15.84 -8.55 -3.78
N SER A 22 15.50 -9.12 -2.62
CA SER A 22 15.69 -10.54 -2.34
C SER A 22 14.44 -11.17 -1.73
N LYS A 23 14.27 -12.49 -1.86
CA LYS A 23 13.20 -13.22 -1.17
C LYS A 23 13.29 -13.08 0.36
N SER A 24 14.51 -12.89 0.89
CA SER A 24 14.73 -12.64 2.32
C SER A 24 14.14 -11.30 2.80
N SER A 25 13.80 -10.40 1.87
CA SER A 25 13.07 -9.16 2.15
C SER A 25 11.54 -9.38 2.23
N GLY A 26 11.05 -10.63 2.20
CA GLY A 26 9.62 -10.96 2.29
C GLY A 26 8.86 -10.84 0.96
N LEU A 27 9.52 -10.45 -0.12
CA LEU A 27 8.87 -10.22 -1.42
C LEU A 27 8.54 -11.52 -2.17
N ALA A 28 7.35 -11.55 -2.79
CA ALA A 28 6.97 -12.59 -3.73
C ALA A 28 7.76 -12.47 -5.05
N ALA A 29 7.78 -13.54 -5.86
CA ALA A 29 8.57 -13.59 -7.09
C ALA A 29 8.29 -12.42 -8.06
N ARG A 30 7.02 -12.06 -8.27
CA ARG A 30 6.66 -10.92 -9.12
C ARG A 30 6.95 -9.57 -8.48
N GLN A 31 6.85 -9.46 -7.16
CA GLN A 31 7.25 -8.26 -6.41
C GLN A 31 8.75 -8.00 -6.48
N LEU A 32 9.59 -9.04 -6.63
CA LEU A 32 11.03 -8.86 -6.85
C LEU A 32 11.35 -8.14 -8.16
N ARG A 33 10.55 -8.37 -9.21
CA ARG A 33 10.70 -7.62 -10.47
C ARG A 33 10.34 -6.16 -10.25
N LEU A 34 9.17 -5.89 -9.66
CA LEU A 34 8.75 -4.52 -9.32
C LEU A 34 9.76 -3.79 -8.43
N CYS A 35 10.36 -4.48 -7.47
CA CYS A 35 11.41 -3.93 -6.61
C CYS A 35 12.64 -3.49 -7.41
N ARG A 36 13.10 -4.32 -8.36
CA ARG A 36 14.27 -3.99 -9.19
C ARG A 36 13.98 -2.84 -10.15
N ASP A 37 12.74 -2.76 -10.62
CA ASP A 37 12.29 -1.73 -11.54
C ASP A 37 11.99 -0.40 -10.81
N ASN A 38 11.84 -0.39 -9.48
CA ASN A 38 11.41 0.76 -8.67
C ASN A 38 12.17 0.85 -7.33
N LEU A 39 13.50 0.83 -7.39
CA LEU A 39 14.35 0.85 -6.19
C LEU A 39 14.10 2.09 -5.32
N GLU A 40 13.90 3.24 -5.94
CA GLU A 40 13.63 4.53 -5.30
C GLU A 40 12.32 4.55 -4.50
N LEU A 41 11.33 3.73 -4.88
CA LEU A 41 10.06 3.62 -4.16
C LEU A 41 10.10 2.58 -3.04
N MET A 42 11.11 1.71 -2.99
CA MET A 42 11.15 0.65 -1.98
C MET A 42 11.22 1.15 -0.53
N PRO A 43 11.91 2.26 -0.18
CA PRO A 43 11.78 2.88 1.13
C PRO A 43 10.33 3.23 1.48
N THR A 44 9.56 3.77 0.52
CA THR A 44 8.13 4.07 0.68
C THR A 44 7.29 2.81 0.86
N VAL A 45 7.62 1.73 0.14
CA VAL A 45 6.96 0.42 0.31
C VAL A 45 7.23 -0.17 1.70
N VAL A 46 8.45 0.00 2.22
CA VAL A 46 8.81 -0.40 3.58
C VAL A 46 8.03 0.43 4.60
N HIS A 47 8.01 1.75 4.43
CA HIS A 47 7.27 2.68 5.29
C HIS A 47 5.77 2.36 5.32
N SER A 48 5.15 2.15 4.16
CA SER A 48 3.71 1.82 4.10
C SER A 48 3.35 0.51 4.79
N ALA A 49 4.23 -0.49 4.77
CA ALA A 49 4.03 -1.72 5.54
C ALA A 49 3.98 -1.44 7.04
N LEU A 50 4.87 -0.58 7.54
CA LEU A 50 4.92 -0.18 8.95
C LEU A 50 3.66 0.60 9.33
N VAL A 51 3.27 1.58 8.52
CA VAL A 51 2.02 2.35 8.71
C VAL A 51 0.81 1.41 8.75
N GLY A 52 0.70 0.46 7.82
CA GLY A 52 -0.41 -0.50 7.81
C GLY A 52 -0.45 -1.40 9.06
N MET A 53 0.71 -1.82 9.56
CA MET A 53 0.82 -2.61 10.79
C MET A 53 0.42 -1.78 12.02
N GLU A 54 0.98 -0.59 12.15
CA GLU A 54 0.69 0.33 13.26
C GLU A 54 -0.80 0.71 13.29
N THR A 55 -1.37 1.08 12.15
CA THR A 55 -2.80 1.39 12.04
C THR A 55 -3.67 0.21 12.45
N CYS A 56 -3.29 -1.01 12.05
CA CYS A 56 -4.03 -2.20 12.45
C CYS A 56 -3.96 -2.47 13.96
N GLN A 57 -2.77 -2.34 14.56
CA GLN A 57 -2.62 -2.50 16.01
C GLN A 57 -3.38 -1.42 16.78
N ASN A 58 -3.32 -0.17 16.33
CA ASN A 58 -4.04 0.95 16.93
C ASN A 58 -5.56 0.79 16.83
N GLN A 59 -6.07 0.38 15.67
CA GLN A 59 -7.50 0.17 15.45
C GLN A 59 -8.08 -0.93 16.36
N PHE A 60 -7.29 -1.96 16.65
CA PHE A 60 -7.74 -3.14 17.38
C PHE A 60 -7.14 -3.27 18.79
N LYS A 61 -6.51 -2.22 19.33
CA LYS A 61 -5.76 -2.25 20.59
C LYS A 61 -6.58 -2.77 21.78
N ASP A 62 -7.88 -2.46 21.82
CA ASP A 62 -8.80 -2.82 22.91
C ASP A 62 -9.67 -4.07 22.57
N ARG A 63 -9.30 -4.83 21.54
CA ARG A 63 -10.05 -6.02 21.08
C ARG A 63 -9.28 -7.30 21.45
N ARG A 64 -10.01 -8.41 21.62
CA ARG A 64 -9.42 -9.74 21.87
C ARG A 64 -8.37 -10.12 20.83
N TRP A 65 -8.65 -9.81 19.58
CA TRP A 65 -7.66 -9.82 18.51
C TRP A 65 -7.11 -8.40 18.36
N ASN A 66 -5.86 -8.18 18.78
CA ASN A 66 -5.21 -6.86 18.83
C ASN A 66 -4.24 -6.61 17.66
N CYS A 67 -4.42 -7.35 16.56
CA CYS A 67 -3.56 -7.34 15.39
C CYS A 67 -2.07 -7.71 15.61
N SER A 68 -1.66 -8.20 16.80
CA SER A 68 -0.26 -8.56 17.07
C SER A 68 0.31 -9.67 16.15
N SER A 69 -0.53 -10.56 15.62
CA SER A 69 -0.13 -11.63 14.70
C SER A 69 0.54 -11.14 13.41
N VAL A 70 0.33 -9.88 12.99
CA VAL A 70 0.99 -9.31 11.80
C VAL A 70 2.50 -9.21 11.97
N LEU A 71 3.00 -9.19 13.20
CA LEU A 71 4.43 -9.21 13.50
C LEU A 71 5.09 -10.53 13.10
N GLY A 72 4.32 -11.61 12.93
CA GLY A 72 4.82 -12.94 12.56
C GLY A 72 5.23 -13.12 11.09
N VAL A 73 4.92 -12.14 10.22
CA VAL A 73 5.21 -12.24 8.77
C VAL A 73 6.71 -12.58 8.53
N PRO A 74 7.02 -13.56 7.66
CA PRO A 74 6.10 -14.26 6.74
C PRO A 74 5.33 -15.44 7.33
N ASN A 75 5.64 -15.86 8.56
CA ASN A 75 5.04 -17.01 9.23
C ASN A 75 3.78 -16.57 9.99
N LEU A 76 2.69 -16.42 9.24
CA LEU A 76 1.40 -15.96 9.76
C LEU A 76 0.61 -17.08 10.46
N ASN A 77 -0.07 -16.70 11.54
CA ASN A 77 -0.97 -17.56 12.30
C ASN A 77 -2.32 -17.78 11.59
N ASN A 78 -3.13 -18.72 12.09
CA ASN A 78 -4.41 -19.13 11.50
C ASN A 78 -5.42 -17.99 11.34
N ASP A 79 -5.38 -17.02 12.24
CA ASP A 79 -6.15 -15.77 12.18
C ASP A 79 -5.84 -14.93 10.94
N LEU A 80 -4.70 -15.14 10.26
CA LEU A 80 -4.29 -14.42 9.05
C LEU A 80 -4.09 -15.30 7.82
N ILE A 81 -4.36 -16.62 7.92
CA ILE A 81 -4.22 -17.56 6.78
C ILE A 81 -5.48 -18.39 6.49
N ARG A 82 -6.56 -18.28 7.26
CA ARG A 82 -7.77 -19.10 7.06
C ARG A 82 -8.96 -18.38 6.39
N GLY A 83 -8.79 -17.16 5.91
CA GLY A 83 -9.87 -16.39 5.29
C GLY A 83 -10.83 -15.76 6.29
N THR A 84 -10.29 -15.30 7.42
CA THR A 84 -11.02 -14.65 8.51
C THR A 84 -11.33 -13.17 8.19
N ARG A 85 -12.16 -12.53 9.02
CA ARG A 85 -12.45 -11.09 8.91
C ARG A 85 -11.21 -10.25 9.24
N GLU A 86 -10.40 -10.72 10.18
CA GLU A 86 -9.13 -10.12 10.58
C GLU A 86 -8.12 -10.14 9.42
N GLN A 87 -8.04 -11.26 8.68
CA GLN A 87 -7.26 -11.35 7.46
C GLN A 87 -7.73 -10.33 6.41
N ALA A 88 -9.05 -10.18 6.24
CA ALA A 88 -9.60 -9.25 5.27
C ALA A 88 -9.20 -7.80 5.61
N TYR A 89 -9.33 -7.41 6.88
CA TYR A 89 -8.91 -6.09 7.35
C TYR A 89 -7.42 -5.84 7.09
N VAL A 90 -6.54 -6.78 7.49
CA VAL A 90 -5.08 -6.63 7.29
C VAL A 90 -4.73 -6.44 5.81
N TYR A 91 -5.41 -7.16 4.91
CA TYR A 91 -5.18 -7.01 3.47
C TYR A 91 -5.64 -5.65 2.96
N GLY A 92 -6.82 -5.18 3.38
CA GLY A 92 -7.34 -3.86 3.05
C GLY A 92 -6.42 -2.74 3.54
N ILE A 93 -6.13 -2.70 4.84
CA ILE A 93 -5.30 -1.63 5.43
C ILE A 93 -3.87 -1.62 4.88
N SER A 94 -3.29 -2.79 4.56
CA SER A 94 -1.98 -2.86 3.91
C SER A 94 -2.01 -2.27 2.49
N SER A 95 -3.12 -2.44 1.78
CA SER A 95 -3.32 -1.87 0.44
C SER A 95 -3.49 -0.36 0.50
N ALA A 96 -4.33 0.11 1.44
CA ALA A 96 -4.57 1.52 1.69
C ALA A 96 -3.30 2.27 2.08
N ALA A 97 -2.54 1.72 3.04
CA ALA A 97 -1.28 2.32 3.46
C ALA A 97 -0.27 2.42 2.31
N LEU A 98 -0.25 1.42 1.41
CA LEU A 98 0.62 1.43 0.23
C LEU A 98 0.23 2.53 -0.75
N VAL A 99 -1.06 2.60 -1.12
CA VAL A 99 -1.58 3.65 -2.00
C VAL A 99 -1.28 5.02 -1.41
N HIS A 100 -1.70 5.25 -0.16
CA HIS A 100 -1.48 6.51 0.54
C HIS A 100 -0.01 6.96 0.53
N SER A 101 0.90 6.07 0.94
CA SER A 101 2.33 6.42 1.04
C SER A 101 2.96 6.67 -0.33
N VAL A 102 2.56 5.91 -1.36
CA VAL A 102 3.09 6.07 -2.71
C VAL A 102 2.54 7.34 -3.38
N SER A 103 1.26 7.65 -3.21
CA SER A 103 0.67 8.91 -3.70
C SER A 103 1.38 10.12 -3.09
N ARG A 104 1.67 10.07 -1.80
CA ARG A 104 2.44 11.10 -1.10
C ARG A 104 3.91 11.14 -1.53
N ALA A 105 4.50 10.00 -1.86
CA ALA A 105 5.86 9.96 -2.38
C ALA A 105 6.00 10.69 -3.73
N CYS A 106 4.92 10.74 -4.52
CA CYS A 106 4.87 11.52 -5.76
C CYS A 106 4.86 13.03 -5.49
N SER A 107 4.02 13.50 -4.56
CA SER A 107 3.90 14.93 -4.26
C SER A 107 5.17 15.52 -3.64
N ILE A 108 5.94 14.73 -2.88
CA ILE A 108 7.22 15.16 -2.30
C ILE A 108 8.44 14.87 -3.20
N GLY A 109 8.25 14.29 -4.40
CA GLY A 109 9.31 14.09 -5.39
C GLY A 109 10.28 12.93 -5.11
N VAL A 110 9.84 11.85 -4.46
CA VAL A 110 10.69 10.66 -4.20
C VAL A 110 11.11 9.95 -5.49
N THR A 111 10.25 9.96 -6.52
CA THR A 111 10.50 9.32 -7.81
C THR A 111 10.13 10.26 -8.94
N ALA A 112 10.85 10.19 -10.05
CA ALA A 112 10.54 10.92 -11.28
C ALA A 112 9.43 10.24 -12.12
N LYS A 113 8.89 9.10 -11.68
CA LYS A 113 7.85 8.33 -12.40
C LYS A 113 6.44 8.90 -12.25
N CYS A 114 6.26 9.80 -11.30
CA CYS A 114 5.01 10.49 -11.04
C CYS A 114 5.30 11.95 -10.64
N SER A 115 4.26 12.74 -10.56
CA SER A 115 4.33 14.18 -10.23
C SER A 115 3.18 14.53 -9.28
N CYS A 116 2.87 15.81 -9.12
CA CYS A 116 1.69 16.22 -8.36
C CYS A 116 0.42 15.65 -9.00
N GLY A 117 -0.56 15.30 -8.16
CA GLY A 117 -1.89 14.92 -8.62
C GLY A 117 -2.55 16.05 -9.41
N PRO A 118 -3.47 15.73 -10.34
CA PRO A 118 -4.20 16.74 -11.09
C PRO A 118 -5.00 17.62 -10.14
N LEU A 119 -4.97 18.94 -10.38
CA LEU A 119 -5.85 19.85 -9.66
C LEU A 119 -7.32 19.50 -9.98
N PRO A 120 -8.23 19.60 -9.00
CA PRO A 120 -9.64 19.36 -9.24
C PRO A 120 -10.17 20.31 -10.33
N ASN A 121 -10.91 19.75 -11.27
CA ASN A 121 -11.51 20.48 -12.38
C ASN A 121 -13.01 20.75 -12.17
N TRP A 122 -13.51 20.58 -10.94
CA TRP A 122 -14.90 20.87 -10.60
C TRP A 122 -15.06 22.31 -10.16
N GLU A 123 -16.12 22.95 -10.64
CA GLU A 123 -16.57 24.25 -10.15
C GLU A 123 -17.30 24.06 -8.81
N PRO A 124 -17.10 24.95 -7.83
CA PRO A 124 -17.84 24.91 -6.57
C PRO A 124 -19.35 24.73 -6.79
N GLU A 125 -19.99 23.82 -6.06
CA GLU A 125 -21.45 23.69 -6.06
C GLU A 125 -22.10 25.06 -5.75
N GLU A 126 -23.27 25.32 -6.35
CA GLU A 126 -23.93 26.64 -6.31
C GLU A 126 -24.14 27.17 -4.88
N GLU A 127 -24.35 26.27 -3.93
CA GLU A 127 -24.52 26.58 -2.50
C GLU A 127 -23.26 27.22 -1.88
N PHE A 128 -22.08 26.90 -2.40
CA PHE A 128 -20.80 27.42 -1.92
C PHE A 128 -20.32 28.67 -2.68
N LYS A 129 -20.97 29.04 -3.80
CA LYS A 129 -20.65 30.25 -4.57
C LYS A 129 -20.94 31.55 -3.81
N HIS A 130 -21.88 31.52 -2.85
CA HIS A 130 -22.26 32.68 -2.02
C HIS A 130 -21.36 32.88 -0.79
N SER A 131 -20.45 31.95 -0.51
CA SER A 131 -19.43 32.14 0.53
C SER A 131 -18.31 33.02 -0.01
N GLU A 132 -18.12 34.21 0.56
CA GLU A 132 -17.00 35.10 0.21
C GLU A 132 -15.63 34.39 0.32
N ILE A 133 -15.50 33.41 1.20
CA ILE A 133 -14.24 32.67 1.39
C ILE A 133 -13.97 31.72 0.22
N ILE A 134 -15.02 31.13 -0.36
CA ILE A 134 -14.90 30.10 -1.41
C ILE A 134 -14.79 30.76 -2.79
N SER A 135 -15.41 31.94 -2.98
CA SER A 135 -15.32 32.69 -4.25
C SER A 135 -13.89 33.14 -4.59
N PHE A 136 -13.00 33.30 -3.60
CA PHE A 136 -11.58 33.60 -3.80
C PHE A 136 -10.64 32.38 -3.68
N ALA A 137 -11.17 31.19 -3.33
CA ALA A 137 -10.37 29.99 -3.16
C ALA A 137 -10.01 29.37 -4.52
N GLN A 138 -8.73 29.40 -4.88
CA GLN A 138 -8.20 28.73 -6.06
C GLN A 138 -7.51 27.42 -5.66
N TRP A 139 -7.78 26.35 -6.42
CA TRP A 139 -6.99 25.12 -6.31
C TRP A 139 -5.54 25.41 -6.64
N GLY A 140 -4.63 25.01 -5.76
CA GLY A 140 -3.20 25.22 -5.92
C GLY A 140 -2.37 24.25 -5.08
N GLY A 141 -1.05 24.41 -5.12
CA GLY A 141 -0.10 23.53 -4.45
C GLY A 141 0.12 22.20 -5.17
N CYS A 142 0.76 21.25 -4.48
CA CYS A 142 1.07 19.92 -5.00
C CYS A 142 0.26 18.87 -4.23
N GLY A 143 -0.85 18.43 -4.84
CA GLY A 143 -1.64 17.32 -4.31
C GLY A 143 -0.97 15.96 -4.54
N ASP A 144 -1.37 14.96 -3.75
CA ASP A 144 -0.91 13.58 -3.90
C ASP A 144 -1.42 12.96 -5.22
N ASP A 145 -0.56 12.24 -5.95
CA ASP A 145 -0.97 11.53 -7.17
C ASP A 145 -1.58 10.17 -6.83
N VAL A 146 -2.87 10.21 -6.48
CA VAL A 146 -3.66 9.03 -6.11
C VAL A 146 -3.77 8.03 -7.26
N LYS A 147 -3.80 8.49 -8.52
CA LYS A 147 -3.90 7.61 -9.70
C LYS A 147 -2.65 6.73 -9.80
N PHE A 148 -1.46 7.34 -9.64
CA PHE A 148 -0.21 6.59 -9.60
C PHE A 148 -0.17 5.64 -8.39
N GLY A 149 -0.55 6.13 -7.20
CA GLY A 149 -0.61 5.31 -5.99
C GLY A 149 -1.46 4.05 -6.14
N ILE A 150 -2.68 4.18 -6.70
CA ILE A 150 -3.58 3.05 -6.97
C ILE A 150 -2.97 2.09 -7.99
N SER A 151 -2.41 2.60 -9.09
CA SER A 151 -1.79 1.78 -10.14
C SER A 151 -0.60 0.97 -9.59
N PHE A 152 0.30 1.62 -8.86
CA PHE A 152 1.42 0.94 -8.22
C PHE A 152 0.95 -0.05 -7.15
N GLY A 153 -0.01 0.37 -6.32
CA GLY A 153 -0.62 -0.45 -5.28
C GLY A 153 -1.19 -1.75 -5.83
N LEU A 154 -2.00 -1.65 -6.90
CA LEU A 154 -2.54 -2.80 -7.64
C LEU A 154 -1.44 -3.74 -8.12
N GLN A 155 -0.44 -3.22 -8.84
CA GLN A 155 0.66 -4.03 -9.36
C GLN A 155 1.41 -4.77 -8.24
N PHE A 156 1.67 -4.08 -7.13
CA PHE A 156 2.48 -4.61 -6.03
C PHE A 156 1.72 -5.60 -5.12
N THR A 157 0.46 -5.35 -4.79
CA THR A 157 -0.35 -6.27 -3.97
C THR A 157 -0.74 -7.52 -4.74
N ASP A 158 -1.20 -7.35 -5.99
CA ASP A 158 -1.72 -8.44 -6.80
C ASP A 158 -0.59 -9.31 -7.37
N ALA A 159 0.64 -8.81 -7.40
CA ALA A 159 1.84 -9.61 -7.67
C ALA A 159 1.98 -10.82 -6.73
N THR A 160 1.37 -10.81 -5.54
CA THR A 160 1.35 -11.97 -4.62
C THR A 160 0.36 -13.07 -5.05
N LEU A 161 -0.59 -12.73 -5.91
CA LEU A 161 -1.61 -13.62 -6.47
C LEU A 161 -1.13 -14.32 -7.75
N ILE A 162 0.03 -13.96 -8.28
CA ILE A 162 0.66 -14.60 -9.44
C ILE A 162 1.60 -15.71 -8.95
N ASN A 163 1.51 -16.90 -9.55
CA ASN A 163 2.40 -18.02 -9.21
C ASN A 163 3.74 -17.94 -9.95
N LYS A 164 4.68 -18.85 -9.64
CA LYS A 164 6.02 -18.86 -10.28
C LYS A 164 5.97 -19.06 -11.81
N LYS A 165 4.90 -19.66 -12.33
CA LYS A 165 4.66 -19.88 -13.77
C LYS A 165 3.95 -18.70 -14.44
N GLY A 166 3.77 -17.57 -13.75
CA GLY A 166 3.08 -16.40 -14.28
C GLY A 166 1.56 -16.50 -14.33
N LYS A 167 0.96 -17.60 -13.84
CA LYS A 167 -0.50 -17.77 -13.84
C LYS A 167 -1.14 -17.15 -12.59
N VAL A 168 -2.28 -16.49 -12.77
CA VAL A 168 -3.10 -15.95 -11.67
C VAL A 168 -3.68 -17.11 -10.85
N LYS A 169 -3.63 -16.99 -9.52
CA LYS A 169 -4.27 -17.93 -8.61
C LYS A 169 -5.78 -17.71 -8.59
N LEU A 170 -6.54 -18.76 -8.92
CA LEU A 170 -8.01 -18.71 -9.00
C LEU A 170 -8.71 -19.40 -7.81
N SER A 171 -7.98 -19.80 -6.77
CA SER A 171 -8.59 -20.34 -5.55
C SER A 171 -9.53 -19.32 -4.90
N LYS A 172 -10.64 -19.77 -4.28
CA LYS A 172 -11.60 -18.90 -3.56
C LYS A 172 -10.91 -17.89 -2.64
N LYS A 173 -9.92 -18.35 -1.86
CA LYS A 173 -9.09 -17.50 -0.98
C LYS A 173 -8.28 -16.43 -1.75
N ALA A 174 -7.75 -16.75 -2.92
CA ALA A 174 -7.01 -15.79 -3.74
C ALA A 174 -7.92 -14.70 -4.29
N LEU A 175 -9.14 -15.06 -4.72
CA LEU A 175 -10.14 -14.10 -5.18
C LEU A 175 -10.62 -13.19 -4.04
N MET A 176 -10.90 -13.76 -2.86
CA MET A 176 -11.21 -12.99 -1.66
C MET A 176 -10.07 -12.02 -1.30
N ASN A 177 -8.82 -12.50 -1.31
CA ASN A 177 -7.66 -11.63 -1.05
C ASN A 177 -7.50 -10.52 -2.11
N LYS A 178 -7.81 -10.79 -3.39
CA LYS A 178 -7.84 -9.77 -4.45
C LYS A 178 -8.86 -8.69 -4.14
N HIS A 179 -10.08 -9.10 -3.76
CA HIS A 179 -11.15 -8.18 -3.37
C HIS A 179 -10.73 -7.34 -2.15
N ASN A 180 -10.19 -7.97 -1.10
CA ASN A 180 -9.75 -7.24 0.09
C ASN A 180 -8.66 -6.20 -0.22
N PHE A 181 -7.72 -6.52 -1.13
CA PHE A 181 -6.75 -5.53 -1.59
C PHE A 181 -7.41 -4.40 -2.39
N GLN A 182 -8.40 -4.71 -3.23
CA GLN A 182 -9.14 -3.71 -4.00
C GLN A 182 -9.89 -2.73 -3.11
N VAL A 183 -10.63 -3.24 -2.11
CA VAL A 183 -11.35 -2.41 -1.13
C VAL A 183 -10.45 -1.43 -0.40
N GLY A 184 -9.17 -1.78 -0.18
CA GLY A 184 -8.23 -0.85 0.43
C GLY A 184 -7.64 0.21 -0.51
N ARG A 185 -7.79 0.07 -1.84
CA ARG A 185 -7.24 1.05 -2.82
C ARG A 185 -8.29 2.05 -3.29
N GLU A 186 -9.57 1.76 -3.06
CA GLU A 186 -10.72 2.59 -3.40
C GLU A 186 -11.18 3.35 -2.16
#